data_AF-A0A924Z6C7-F1
#
_entry.id   AF-A0A924Z6C7-F1
#
_cell.length_a   1.000
_cell.length_b   1.000
_cell.length_c   1.000
_cell.angle_alpha   90.00
_cell.angle_beta   90.00
_cell.angle_gamma   90.00
#
_symmetry.space_group_name_H-M   'P 1'
#
loop_
_entity.id
_entity.type
_entity.pdbx_description
1 polymer ?
#
loop_
_entity_poly.entity_id
_entity_poly.type
_entity_poly.pdbx_seq_one_letter_code
_entity_poly.pdbx_strand_id
1 'polypeptide(L)'
;MNRLPTELHRLYAPPASDDPASAPEQASLVNAQGQVRAMVLELGRPADWAPLAKVWHGVQAELDLPAPAIAVSGVDGYQLWFSLAEPLPAAQALAFLESLRAHYLADIKPHRISLMPTLDASSPRPALDAPSPPPARHARPVPAQQANSGRWSAFVAPDLAPVFADEPWLDLPPNPDGQAALLSRLKCTVAVDFQRAVDTLRPALPTGRTVDPPQLSAPAATAVQAVAAVQAATAAQAAQAALAAQAALAPHAAPAAKEDQAAAERGLADPPAAPAAPAAGWRAPQAFLLDVMNNDRVALDQRIEAAKALLPYFHDPRTP
;
A
#
# COMPACT_ATOMS: atom_id res chain seq x y z
N MET A 1 15.73 -5.70 -12.35
CA MET A 1 14.79 -6.27 -11.36
C MET A 1 14.10 -5.10 -10.67
N ASN A 2 12.77 -5.10 -10.59
CA ASN A 2 12.02 -4.01 -9.96
C ASN A 2 12.35 -3.97 -8.46
N ARG A 3 12.95 -2.88 -7.96
CA ARG A 3 13.41 -2.76 -6.57
C ARG A 3 12.25 -2.83 -5.56
N LEU A 4 11.14 -2.17 -5.86
CA LEU A 4 10.00 -2.09 -4.94
C LEU A 4 9.43 -3.47 -4.55
N PRO A 5 9.09 -4.38 -5.49
CA PRO A 5 8.68 -5.74 -5.15
C PRO A 5 9.71 -6.51 -4.29
N THR A 6 11.00 -6.33 -4.55
CA THR A 6 12.07 -6.96 -3.76
C THR A 6 12.08 -6.47 -2.32
N GLU A 7 11.94 -5.16 -2.10
CA GLU A 7 11.90 -4.55 -0.77
C GLU A 7 10.63 -4.96 0.00
N LEU A 8 9.47 -4.98 -0.66
CA LEU A 8 8.22 -5.47 -0.08
C LEU A 8 8.32 -6.94 0.32
N HIS A 9 8.91 -7.78 -0.53
CA HIS A 9 9.10 -9.19 -0.24
C HIS A 9 10.05 -9.38 0.95
N ARG A 10 11.18 -8.66 0.96
CA ARG A 10 12.15 -8.66 2.07
C ARG A 10 11.47 -8.34 3.40
N LEU A 11 10.63 -7.32 3.45
CA LEU A 11 10.02 -6.84 4.68
C LEU A 11 8.77 -7.62 5.11
N TYR A 12 7.89 -8.01 4.18
CA TYR A 12 6.52 -8.37 4.52
C TYR A 12 6.05 -9.72 4.01
N ALA A 13 6.70 -10.30 3.00
CA ALA A 13 6.26 -11.59 2.48
C ALA A 13 6.60 -12.71 3.47
N PRO A 14 5.61 -13.51 3.91
CA PRO A 14 5.90 -14.73 4.66
C PRO A 14 6.69 -15.71 3.78
N PRO A 15 7.47 -16.62 4.36
CA PRO A 15 8.19 -17.62 3.58
C PRO A 15 7.20 -18.39 2.71
N ALA A 16 7.57 -18.61 1.45
CA ALA A 16 6.78 -19.41 0.53
C ALA A 16 6.58 -20.80 1.15
N SER A 17 5.33 -21.27 1.15
CA SER A 17 5.06 -22.67 1.42
C SER A 17 5.79 -23.50 0.36
N ASP A 18 6.45 -24.58 0.77
CA ASP A 18 7.15 -25.55 -0.10
C ASP A 18 6.19 -26.30 -1.05
N ASP A 19 4.96 -25.83 -1.25
CA ASP A 19 3.95 -26.46 -2.08
C ASP A 19 4.06 -25.96 -3.54
N PRO A 20 4.60 -26.78 -4.47
CA PRO A 20 4.85 -26.39 -5.85
C PRO A 20 3.56 -26.14 -6.67
N ALA A 21 2.37 -26.44 -6.11
CA ALA A 21 1.09 -26.24 -6.78
C ALA A 21 0.46 -24.85 -6.53
N SER A 22 1.03 -24.06 -5.62
CA SER A 22 0.53 -22.70 -5.35
C SER A 22 1.14 -21.74 -6.37
N ALA A 23 0.32 -21.28 -7.34
CA ALA A 23 0.71 -20.17 -8.21
C ALA A 23 1.14 -18.96 -7.35
N PRO A 24 2.03 -18.06 -7.86
CA PRO A 24 2.38 -16.83 -7.16
C PRO A 24 1.17 -15.87 -7.20
N GLU A 25 0.14 -16.17 -6.42
CA GLU A 25 -0.92 -15.22 -6.11
C GLU A 25 -0.28 -14.03 -5.39
N GLN A 26 -0.75 -12.84 -5.77
CA GLN A 26 -0.33 -11.53 -5.27
C GLN A 26 0.09 -11.59 -3.80
N ALA A 27 1.34 -11.23 -3.52
CA ALA A 27 2.03 -11.24 -2.22
C ALA A 27 1.09 -11.33 -1.01
N SER A 28 0.62 -12.55 -0.71
CA SER A 28 -0.26 -12.78 0.42
C SER A 28 0.54 -12.51 1.69
N LEU A 29 0.02 -11.66 2.57
CA LEU A 29 0.67 -11.30 3.82
C LEU A 29 0.47 -12.37 4.92
N VAL A 30 -0.32 -13.41 4.61
CA VAL A 30 -0.57 -14.57 5.45
C VAL A 30 -0.24 -15.83 4.65
N ASN A 31 0.57 -16.74 5.21
CA ASN A 31 0.84 -18.03 4.59
C ASN A 31 -0.27 -19.07 4.86
N ALA A 32 -0.17 -20.24 4.22
CA ALA A 32 -1.12 -21.35 4.41
C ALA A 32 -1.21 -21.84 5.87
N GLN A 33 -0.15 -21.61 6.66
CA GLN A 33 -0.06 -21.96 8.09
C GLN A 33 -0.64 -20.85 8.99
N GLY A 34 -1.22 -19.78 8.45
CA GLY A 34 -1.82 -18.70 9.23
C GLY A 34 -0.78 -17.84 9.97
N GLN A 35 0.47 -17.86 9.49
CA GLN A 35 1.56 -17.04 10.00
C GLN A 35 1.77 -15.80 9.14
N VAL A 36 2.26 -14.74 9.77
CA VAL A 36 2.47 -13.43 9.16
C VAL A 36 3.88 -12.91 9.44
N ARG A 37 4.41 -12.13 8.50
CA ARG A 37 5.61 -11.32 8.71
C ARG A 37 5.33 -9.82 8.77
N ALA A 38 4.11 -9.40 8.39
CA ALA A 38 3.65 -8.04 8.51
C ALA A 38 2.66 -7.94 9.67
N MET A 39 2.75 -6.85 10.42
CA MET A 39 1.69 -6.42 11.34
C MET A 39 1.35 -4.98 11.00
N VAL A 40 0.07 -4.65 10.97
CA VAL A 40 -0.39 -3.31 10.59
C VAL A 40 -1.31 -2.75 11.65
N LEU A 41 -1.00 -1.54 12.11
CA LEU A 41 -1.86 -0.74 12.95
C LEU A 41 -2.37 0.44 12.14
N GLU A 42 -3.67 0.52 11.92
CA GLU A 42 -4.31 1.59 11.17
C GLU A 42 -5.10 2.51 12.09
N LEU A 43 -4.98 3.83 11.89
CA LEU A 43 -5.82 4.84 12.51
C LEU A 43 -6.66 5.52 11.42
N GLY A 44 -7.97 5.30 11.46
CA GLY A 44 -8.96 5.97 10.62
C GLY A 44 -9.38 7.34 11.15
N ARG A 45 -10.44 7.92 10.57
CA ARG A 45 -10.80 9.33 10.78
C ARG A 45 -11.11 9.73 12.23
N PRO A 46 -10.74 10.96 12.65
CA PRO A 46 -9.81 11.87 11.95
C PRO A 46 -8.40 11.26 11.81
N ALA A 47 -7.75 11.41 10.67
CA ALA A 47 -6.43 10.82 10.45
C ALA A 47 -5.37 11.66 11.18
N ASP A 48 -5.34 11.57 12.50
CA ASP A 48 -4.44 12.36 13.33
C ASP A 48 -3.06 11.69 13.35
N TRP A 49 -2.05 12.38 12.80
CA TRP A 49 -0.68 11.86 12.88
C TRP A 49 -0.14 11.87 14.32
N ALA A 50 -0.55 12.82 15.17
CA ALA A 50 0.05 12.99 16.50
C ALA A 50 -0.05 11.74 17.42
N PRO A 51 -1.20 11.03 17.53
CA PRO A 51 -1.27 9.76 18.24
C PRO A 51 -0.36 8.68 17.64
N LEU A 52 -0.31 8.55 16.32
CA LEU A 52 0.56 7.57 15.66
C LEU A 52 2.04 7.91 15.77
N ALA A 53 2.39 9.19 15.78
CA ALA A 53 3.75 9.64 16.03
C ALA A 53 4.23 9.19 17.42
N LYS A 54 3.35 9.21 18.45
CA LYS A 54 3.70 8.68 19.78
C LYS A 54 4.01 7.19 19.73
N VAL A 55 3.19 6.40 19.03
CA VAL A 55 3.44 4.97 18.83
C VAL A 55 4.76 4.76 18.07
N TRP A 56 4.95 5.50 16.97
CA TRP A 56 6.13 5.38 16.10
C TRP A 56 7.44 5.67 16.85
N HIS A 57 7.48 6.71 17.68
CA HIS A 57 8.64 7.02 18.51
C HIS A 57 8.77 6.06 19.71
N GLY A 58 7.67 5.75 20.40
CA GLY A 58 7.66 4.88 21.57
C GLY A 58 8.16 3.47 21.27
N VAL A 59 7.74 2.90 20.15
CA VAL A 59 8.22 1.59 19.68
C VAL A 59 9.75 1.56 19.51
N GLN A 60 10.36 2.66 19.06
CA GLN A 60 11.82 2.73 18.88
C GLN A 60 12.54 3.04 20.20
N ALA A 61 12.04 4.00 20.97
CA ALA A 61 12.73 4.50 22.15
C ALA A 61 12.54 3.63 23.39
N GLU A 62 11.35 3.05 23.57
CA GLU A 62 10.98 2.28 24.76
C GLU A 62 11.10 0.77 24.51
N LEU A 63 10.67 0.30 23.33
CA LEU A 63 10.67 -1.12 23.00
C LEU A 63 11.92 -1.57 22.24
N ASP A 64 12.82 -0.64 21.89
CA ASP A 64 14.05 -0.92 21.13
C ASP A 64 13.78 -1.64 19.79
N LEU A 65 12.60 -1.43 19.21
CA LEU A 65 12.21 -2.05 17.95
C LEU A 65 12.60 -1.17 16.74
N PRO A 66 12.84 -1.76 15.57
CA PRO A 66 13.00 -1.02 14.33
C PRO A 66 11.83 -0.07 14.03
N ALA A 67 12.13 1.04 13.36
CA ALA A 67 11.11 1.99 12.91
C ALA A 67 10.09 1.29 12.00
N PRO A 68 8.78 1.33 12.32
CA PRO A 68 7.76 0.84 11.40
C PRO A 68 7.62 1.78 10.20
N ALA A 69 7.24 1.22 9.05
CA ALA A 69 6.93 2.04 7.88
C ALA A 69 5.64 2.81 8.11
N ILE A 70 5.56 4.02 7.58
CA ILE A 70 4.35 4.84 7.64
C ILE A 70 3.73 4.80 6.25
N ALA A 71 2.46 4.47 6.17
CA ALA A 71 1.70 4.49 4.93
C ALA A 71 0.42 5.28 5.10
N VAL A 72 0.00 5.94 4.02
CA VAL A 72 -1.34 6.48 3.87
C VAL A 72 -2.22 5.40 3.23
N SER A 73 -3.43 5.17 3.76
CA SER A 73 -4.29 4.07 3.32
C SER A 73 -4.89 4.29 1.92
N GLY A 74 -4.86 5.53 1.41
CA GLY A 74 -5.54 5.90 0.16
C GLY A 74 -7.04 6.11 0.34
N VAL A 75 -7.56 5.89 1.56
CA VAL A 75 -8.98 5.98 1.90
C VAL A 75 -9.19 7.12 2.88
N ASP A 76 -8.79 6.93 4.14
CA ASP A 76 -9.17 7.83 5.22
C ASP A 76 -8.30 7.73 6.49
N GLY A 77 -7.15 7.06 6.41
CA GLY A 77 -6.32 6.79 7.58
C GLY A 77 -4.84 6.58 7.29
N TYR A 78 -4.08 6.48 8.38
CA TYR A 78 -2.67 6.14 8.36
C TYR A 78 -2.45 4.72 8.86
N GLN A 79 -1.42 4.08 8.34
CA GLN A 79 -1.01 2.74 8.70
C GLN A 79 0.44 2.74 9.17
N LEU A 80 0.71 2.09 10.29
CA LEU A 80 2.04 1.72 10.73
C LEU A 80 2.28 0.25 10.40
N TRP A 81 3.30 -0.01 9.60
CA TRP A 81 3.68 -1.34 9.13
C TRP A 81 4.92 -1.83 9.85
N PHE A 82 4.75 -2.85 10.68
CA PHE A 82 5.82 -3.55 11.37
C PHE A 82 6.26 -4.76 10.55
N SER A 83 7.56 -4.94 10.41
CA SER A 83 8.17 -6.05 9.68
C SER A 83 8.81 -7.01 10.67
N LEU A 84 8.52 -8.30 10.56
CA LEU A 84 9.11 -9.37 11.37
C LEU A 84 10.13 -10.14 10.52
N ALA A 85 11.27 -10.49 11.11
CA ALA A 85 12.28 -11.30 10.44
C ALA A 85 11.77 -12.75 10.27
N GLU A 86 11.17 -13.29 11.32
CA GLU A 86 10.62 -14.63 11.38
C GLU A 86 9.08 -14.59 11.33
N PRO A 87 8.42 -15.54 10.66
CA PRO A 87 6.97 -15.62 10.62
C PRO A 87 6.40 -15.97 12.01
N LEU A 88 5.38 -15.24 12.46
CA LEU A 88 4.67 -15.49 13.71
C LEU A 88 3.22 -15.88 13.47
N PRO A 89 2.59 -16.72 14.33
CA PRO A 89 1.16 -17.00 14.24
C PRO A 89 0.34 -15.71 14.31
N ALA A 90 -0.68 -15.58 13.45
CA ALA A 90 -1.52 -14.38 13.39
C ALA A 90 -2.17 -14.01 14.75
N ALA A 91 -2.48 -15.00 15.59
CA ALA A 91 -2.97 -14.76 16.96
C ALA A 91 -1.95 -14.04 17.85
N GLN A 92 -0.68 -14.41 17.76
CA GLN A 92 0.39 -13.79 18.55
C GLN A 92 0.69 -12.38 18.06
N ALA A 93 0.67 -12.17 16.74
CA ALA A 93 0.79 -10.84 16.13
C ALA A 93 -0.34 -9.90 16.58
N LEU A 94 -1.59 -10.38 16.56
CA LEU A 94 -2.75 -9.58 17.00
C LEU A 94 -2.67 -9.24 18.49
N ALA A 95 -2.31 -10.19 19.36
CA ALA A 95 -2.16 -9.95 20.80
C ALA A 95 -1.09 -8.87 21.11
N PHE A 96 0.00 -8.84 20.34
CA PHE A 96 1.01 -7.80 20.45
C PHE A 96 0.48 -6.43 20.02
N LEU A 97 -0.22 -6.36 18.88
CA LEU A 97 -0.86 -5.13 18.41
C LEU A 97 -1.92 -4.60 19.39
N GLU A 98 -2.66 -5.48 20.04
CA GLU A 98 -3.61 -5.10 21.10
C GLU A 98 -2.90 -4.51 22.32
N SER A 99 -1.75 -5.07 22.69
CA SER A 99 -0.91 -4.55 23.78
C SER A 99 -0.35 -3.16 23.44
N LEU A 100 0.13 -2.95 22.21
CA LEU A 100 0.56 -1.63 21.71
C LEU A 100 -0.60 -0.62 21.73
N ARG A 101 -1.79 -1.03 21.28
CA ARG A 101 -2.99 -0.19 21.31
C ARG A 101 -3.35 0.20 22.75
N ALA A 102 -3.35 -0.76 23.67
CA ALA A 102 -3.68 -0.52 25.06
C ALA A 102 -2.65 0.38 25.77
N HIS A 103 -1.38 0.30 25.39
CA HIS A 103 -0.31 1.08 26.00
C HIS A 103 -0.24 2.53 25.45
N TYR A 104 -0.19 2.69 24.12
CA TYR A 104 0.04 4.00 23.49
C TYR A 104 -1.23 4.72 23.05
N LEU A 105 -2.31 3.98 22.80
CA LEU A 105 -3.55 4.50 22.21
C LEU A 105 -4.77 4.25 23.10
N ALA A 106 -4.58 4.16 24.42
CA ALA A 106 -5.66 3.92 25.38
C ALA A 106 -6.76 4.99 25.31
N ASP A 107 -6.38 6.23 25.00
CA ASP A 107 -7.27 7.39 24.91
C ASP A 107 -8.05 7.45 23.58
N ILE A 108 -7.69 6.64 22.59
CA ILE A 108 -8.30 6.63 21.27
C ILE A 108 -9.43 5.61 21.23
N LYS A 109 -10.59 6.01 20.68
CA LYS A 109 -11.77 5.15 20.58
C LYS A 109 -11.43 3.89 19.76
N PRO A 110 -11.76 2.67 20.23
CA PRO A 110 -11.37 1.43 19.56
C PRO A 110 -11.83 1.32 18.10
N HIS A 111 -13.00 1.87 17.75
CA HIS A 111 -13.52 1.84 16.38
C HIS A 111 -12.70 2.65 15.37
N ARG A 112 -11.82 3.56 15.84
CA ARG A 112 -10.89 4.30 14.96
C ARG A 112 -9.63 3.50 14.65
N ILE A 113 -9.37 2.43 15.39
CA ILE A 113 -8.14 1.66 15.28
C ILE A 113 -8.47 0.30 14.67
N SER A 114 -7.83 -0.02 13.54
CA SER A 114 -7.87 -1.35 12.97
C SER A 114 -6.51 -2.02 13.18
N LEU A 115 -6.54 -3.27 13.63
CA LEU A 115 -5.33 -4.08 13.85
C LEU A 115 -5.36 -5.24 12.86
N MET A 116 -4.29 -5.42 12.09
CA MET A 116 -4.15 -6.54 11.15
C MET A 116 -2.86 -7.32 11.42
N PRO A 117 -2.89 -8.67 11.41
CA PRO A 117 -3.97 -9.53 10.89
C PRO A 117 -5.22 -9.59 11.77
N THR A 118 -6.39 -9.74 11.15
CA THR A 118 -7.64 -10.09 11.84
C THR A 118 -7.93 -11.57 11.65
N LEU A 119 -8.25 -12.27 12.73
CA LEU A 119 -8.66 -13.67 12.69
C LEU A 119 -10.18 -13.75 12.52
N ASP A 120 -10.64 -14.39 11.44
CA ASP A 120 -12.06 -14.66 11.27
C ASP A 120 -12.38 -16.02 11.92
N ALA A 121 -12.76 -15.98 13.20
CA ALA A 121 -13.20 -17.15 13.94
C ALA A 121 -14.61 -17.64 13.52
N SER A 122 -15.35 -16.84 12.75
CA SER A 122 -16.75 -17.10 12.36
C SER A 122 -16.90 -17.67 10.96
N SER A 123 -15.84 -17.69 10.16
CA SER A 123 -15.83 -18.34 8.85
C SER A 123 -16.13 -19.85 8.97
N PRO A 124 -17.03 -20.41 8.15
CA PRO A 124 -17.31 -21.84 8.16
C PRO A 124 -16.02 -22.63 7.94
N ARG A 125 -15.60 -23.43 8.93
CA ARG A 125 -14.46 -24.34 8.76
C ARG A 125 -14.80 -25.31 7.62
N PRO A 126 -13.92 -25.49 6.62
CA PRO A 126 -14.09 -26.58 5.69
C PRO A 126 -14.10 -27.89 6.50
N ALA A 127 -15.20 -28.61 6.40
CA ALA A 127 -15.44 -29.85 7.13
C ALA A 127 -14.60 -30.98 6.51
N LEU A 128 -13.30 -31.03 6.81
CA LEU A 128 -12.43 -32.19 6.55
C LEU A 128 -11.15 -32.11 7.40
N ASP A 129 -11.13 -32.89 8.49
CA ASP A 129 -10.03 -33.62 9.16
C ASP A 129 -8.57 -33.09 9.22
N ALA A 130 -8.32 -31.80 9.02
CA ALA A 130 -7.02 -31.18 9.30
C ALA A 130 -7.16 -30.00 10.28
N PRO A 131 -6.19 -29.79 11.19
CA PRO A 131 -6.08 -28.56 11.98
C PRO A 131 -5.64 -27.41 11.07
N SER A 132 -6.53 -26.96 10.19
CA SER A 132 -6.28 -25.76 9.37
C SER A 132 -6.44 -24.51 10.25
N PRO A 133 -5.49 -23.56 10.19
CA PRO A 133 -5.60 -22.30 10.91
C PRO A 133 -6.84 -21.53 10.44
N PRO A 134 -7.48 -20.74 11.31
CA PRO A 134 -8.62 -19.90 10.92
C PRO A 134 -8.20 -18.92 9.81
N PRO A 135 -9.10 -18.62 8.84
CA PRO A 135 -8.77 -17.66 7.79
C PRO A 135 -8.47 -16.30 8.41
N ALA A 136 -7.28 -15.77 8.12
CA ALA A 136 -6.87 -14.45 8.57
C ALA A 136 -7.01 -13.45 7.43
N ARG A 137 -7.63 -12.30 7.70
CA ARG A 137 -7.65 -11.16 6.77
C ARG A 137 -6.52 -10.21 7.13
N HIS A 138 -5.90 -9.62 6.11
CA HIS A 138 -4.78 -8.70 6.27
C HIS A 138 -5.03 -7.37 5.55
N ALA A 139 -4.20 -6.38 5.85
CA ALA A 139 -4.12 -5.12 5.13
C ALA A 139 -3.95 -5.33 3.61
N ARG A 140 -4.54 -4.41 2.83
CA ARG A 140 -4.36 -4.37 1.37
C ARG A 140 -2.90 -4.06 1.03
N PRO A 141 -2.39 -4.51 -0.13
CA PRO A 141 -1.04 -4.16 -0.55
C PRO A 141 -0.89 -2.64 -0.69
N VAL A 142 0.29 -2.14 -0.32
CA VAL A 142 0.72 -0.74 -0.49
C VAL A 142 2.06 -0.75 -1.23
N PRO A 143 2.28 0.13 -2.22
CA PRO A 143 1.32 1.08 -2.79
C PRO A 143 0.29 0.43 -3.73
N ALA A 144 -0.95 0.92 -3.73
CA ALA A 144 -2.02 0.47 -4.61
C ALA A 144 -3.11 1.52 -4.81
N GLN A 145 -3.76 1.50 -5.98
CA GLN A 145 -4.92 2.36 -6.26
C GLN A 145 -6.19 1.81 -5.60
N GLN A 146 -6.95 2.68 -4.96
CA GLN A 146 -8.25 2.36 -4.38
C GLN A 146 -9.31 2.38 -5.49
N ALA A 147 -9.90 1.21 -5.76
CA ALA A 147 -10.86 1.01 -6.86
C ALA A 147 -12.10 1.92 -6.77
N ASN A 148 -12.47 2.39 -5.58
CA ASN A 148 -13.66 3.21 -5.37
C ASN A 148 -13.44 4.71 -5.60
N SER A 149 -12.21 5.21 -5.42
CA SER A 149 -11.90 6.65 -5.44
C SER A 149 -10.83 7.03 -6.46
N GLY A 150 -10.10 6.07 -7.02
CA GLY A 150 -8.95 6.32 -7.89
C GLY A 150 -7.71 6.84 -7.14
N ARG A 151 -7.80 7.01 -5.83
CA ARG A 151 -6.72 7.50 -4.96
C ARG A 151 -5.72 6.40 -4.65
N TRP A 152 -4.48 6.77 -4.39
CA TRP A 152 -3.38 5.83 -4.16
C TRP A 152 -2.99 5.76 -2.70
N SER A 153 -2.74 4.54 -2.21
CA SER A 153 -1.98 4.30 -0.99
C SER A 153 -0.49 4.38 -1.29
N ALA A 154 0.30 4.84 -0.32
CA ALA A 154 1.74 4.98 -0.48
C ALA A 154 2.46 4.98 0.87
N PHE A 155 3.71 4.53 0.88
CA PHE A 155 4.62 4.77 2.00
C PHE A 155 5.13 6.21 1.97
N VAL A 156 5.20 6.81 3.16
CA VAL A 156 5.62 8.20 3.36
C VAL A 156 6.72 8.26 4.41
N ALA A 157 7.60 9.26 4.27
CA ALA A 157 8.59 9.56 5.28
C ALA A 157 7.94 10.18 6.53
N PRO A 158 8.51 10.02 7.73
CA PRO A 158 7.95 10.58 8.96
C PRO A 158 7.79 12.10 8.91
N ASP A 159 8.73 12.81 8.26
CA ASP A 159 8.68 14.27 8.12
C ASP A 159 7.53 14.75 7.21
N LEU A 160 7.06 13.88 6.31
CA LEU A 160 5.96 14.17 5.39
C LEU A 160 4.62 13.68 5.93
N ALA A 161 4.60 12.80 6.93
CA ALA A 161 3.37 12.26 7.49
C ALA A 161 2.39 13.36 7.91
N PRO A 162 2.77 14.44 8.63
CA PRO A 162 1.80 15.48 9.02
C PRO A 162 1.03 16.15 7.87
N VAL A 163 1.59 16.14 6.65
CA VAL A 163 1.00 16.78 5.46
C VAL A 163 -0.28 16.06 5.00
N PHE A 164 -0.40 14.77 5.29
CA PHE A 164 -1.51 13.93 4.80
C PHE A 164 -2.66 13.80 5.79
N ALA A 165 -2.72 14.64 6.83
CA ALA A 165 -3.68 14.48 7.94
C ALA A 165 -5.13 14.67 7.49
N ASP A 166 -5.36 15.63 6.60
CA ASP A 166 -6.68 15.88 6.01
C ASP A 166 -6.93 14.98 4.79
N GLU A 167 -5.87 14.71 4.02
CA GLU A 167 -5.91 13.95 2.77
C GLU A 167 -4.94 12.77 2.81
N PRO A 168 -5.25 11.67 3.53
CA PRO A 168 -4.41 10.47 3.66
C PRO A 168 -4.40 9.61 2.38
N TRP A 169 -4.02 10.21 1.26
CA TRP A 169 -3.91 9.57 -0.05
C TRP A 169 -3.00 10.37 -1.00
N LEU A 170 -2.64 9.74 -2.13
CA LEU A 170 -2.07 10.43 -3.29
C LEU A 170 -3.06 10.42 -4.46
N ASP A 171 -3.09 11.50 -5.24
CA ASP A 171 -3.91 11.56 -6.47
C ASP A 171 -3.23 10.86 -7.66
N LEU A 172 -1.89 10.74 -7.61
CA LEU A 172 -1.07 10.14 -8.64
C LEU A 172 -0.39 8.85 -8.14
N PRO A 173 -0.06 7.91 -9.05
CA PRO A 173 0.72 6.74 -8.69
C PRO A 173 2.06 7.14 -8.07
N PRO A 174 2.46 6.55 -6.93
CA PRO A 174 3.74 6.88 -6.32
C PRO A 174 4.90 6.33 -7.16
N ASN A 175 6.02 7.07 -7.19
CA ASN A 175 7.23 6.64 -7.87
C ASN A 175 7.77 5.33 -7.25
N PRO A 176 7.87 4.21 -7.99
CA PRO A 176 8.34 2.94 -7.47
C PRO A 176 9.75 3.00 -6.86
N ASP A 177 10.66 3.78 -7.44
CA ASP A 177 12.03 3.89 -6.93
C ASP A 177 12.09 4.70 -5.64
N GLY A 178 11.27 5.74 -5.53
CA GLY A 178 11.12 6.51 -4.29
C GLY A 178 10.56 5.66 -3.15
N GLN A 179 9.53 4.86 -3.44
CA GLN A 179 8.94 3.91 -2.49
C GLN A 179 9.98 2.85 -2.06
N ALA A 180 10.73 2.28 -3.01
CA ALA A 180 11.79 1.33 -2.70
C ALA A 180 12.92 1.95 -1.86
N ALA A 181 13.31 3.20 -2.14
CA ALA A 181 14.32 3.90 -1.37
C ALA A 181 13.89 4.12 0.09
N LEU A 182 12.62 4.45 0.34
CA LEU A 182 12.06 4.55 1.68
C LEU A 182 12.11 3.19 2.40
N LEU A 183 11.62 2.12 1.76
CA LEU A 183 11.57 0.78 2.35
C LEU A 183 12.97 0.19 2.58
N SER A 184 13.94 0.50 1.72
CA SER A 184 15.31 -0.03 1.82
C SER A 184 16.00 0.32 3.13
N ARG A 185 15.60 1.43 3.77
CA ARG A 185 16.14 1.91 5.04
C ARG A 185 15.55 1.20 6.26
N LEU A 186 14.43 0.50 6.08
CA LEU A 186 13.71 -0.19 7.15
C LEU A 186 14.32 -1.57 7.42
N LYS A 187 14.19 -2.02 8.66
CA LYS A 187 14.71 -3.31 9.12
C LYS A 187 13.58 -4.19 9.64
N CYS A 188 13.78 -5.49 9.56
CA CYS A 188 12.90 -6.47 10.17
C CYS A 188 13.21 -6.57 11.67
N THR A 189 12.18 -6.71 12.49
CA THR A 189 12.29 -7.05 13.91
C THR A 189 12.65 -8.52 14.08
N VAL A 190 13.74 -8.82 14.78
CA VAL A 190 14.13 -10.21 15.10
C VAL A 190 13.34 -10.75 16.29
N ALA A 191 13.25 -12.08 16.42
CA ALA A 191 12.42 -12.73 17.44
C ALA A 191 12.78 -12.33 18.87
N VAL A 192 14.08 -12.13 19.17
CA VAL A 192 14.56 -11.69 20.49
C VAL A 192 14.05 -10.30 20.86
N ASP A 193 14.11 -9.35 19.93
CA ASP A 193 13.65 -7.98 20.15
C ASP A 193 12.13 -7.94 20.28
N PHE A 194 11.43 -8.72 19.45
CA PHE A 194 9.98 -8.88 19.56
C PHE A 194 9.58 -9.42 20.94
N GLN A 195 10.24 -10.47 21.43
CA GLN A 195 9.93 -11.05 22.73
C GLN A 195 10.20 -10.08 23.88
N ARG A 196 11.31 -9.31 23.82
CA ARG A 196 11.58 -8.24 24.78
C ARG A 196 10.45 -7.19 24.79
N ALA A 197 10.01 -6.75 23.62
CA ALA A 197 8.91 -5.79 23.51
C ALA A 197 7.60 -6.33 24.09
N VAL A 198 7.28 -7.61 23.86
CA VAL A 198 6.11 -8.28 24.47
C VAL A 198 6.22 -8.28 26.00
N ASP A 199 7.40 -8.61 26.55
CA ASP A 199 7.62 -8.64 27.99
C ASP A 199 7.51 -7.25 28.64
N THR A 200 7.96 -6.20 27.95
CA THR A 200 7.83 -4.79 28.39
C THR A 200 6.37 -4.33 28.40
N LEU A 201 5.60 -4.67 27.36
CA LEU A 201 4.20 -4.26 27.23
C LEU A 201 3.23 -5.09 28.07
N ARG A 202 3.67 -6.23 28.60
CA ARG A 202 2.84 -7.09 29.43
C ARG A 202 2.40 -6.30 30.67
N PRO A 203 1.10 -6.14 30.91
CA PRO A 203 0.63 -5.45 32.10
C PRO A 203 1.17 -6.17 33.33
N ALA A 204 1.87 -5.43 34.20
CA ALA A 204 2.27 -5.94 35.48
C ALA A 204 0.99 -6.38 36.22
N LEU A 205 0.89 -7.67 36.55
CA LEU A 205 -0.11 -8.13 37.52
C LEU A 205 0.00 -7.22 38.75
N PRO A 206 -1.09 -6.65 39.26
CA PRO A 206 -1.04 -5.74 40.40
C PRO A 206 -0.51 -6.52 41.60
N THR A 207 0.80 -6.41 41.82
CA THR A 207 1.44 -6.80 43.06
C THR A 207 1.19 -5.63 44.00
N GLY A 208 0.62 -5.93 45.18
CA GLY A 208 -0.06 -4.97 46.05
C GLY A 208 0.57 -3.58 46.18
N ARG A 209 -0.27 -2.58 45.89
CA ARG A 209 -0.31 -1.20 46.42
C ARG A 209 0.74 -0.83 47.49
N THR A 210 1.58 0.16 47.16
CA THR A 210 1.90 1.27 48.08
C THR A 210 1.70 2.59 47.34
N VAL A 211 0.79 3.39 47.86
CA VAL A 211 0.49 4.76 47.43
C VAL A 211 1.55 5.69 48.04
N ASP A 212 2.13 6.57 47.24
CA ASP A 212 2.70 7.84 47.72
C ASP A 212 2.32 8.98 46.73
N PRO A 213 1.74 10.11 47.22
CA PRO A 213 1.14 11.20 46.42
C PRO A 213 2.13 12.22 45.80
N PRO A 214 1.67 13.20 44.98
CA PRO A 214 2.42 13.75 43.84
C PRO A 214 3.14 15.08 44.15
N GLN A 215 4.19 15.39 43.38
CA GLN A 215 4.74 16.74 43.29
C GLN A 215 4.53 17.36 41.90
N LEU A 216 3.72 18.42 41.88
CA LEU A 216 3.56 19.37 40.78
C LEU A 216 4.86 20.15 40.55
N SER A 217 5.25 20.32 39.28
CA SER A 217 5.98 21.52 38.82
C SER A 217 5.82 21.70 37.30
N ALA A 218 5.06 22.74 36.95
CA ALA A 218 5.14 23.54 35.72
C ALA A 218 5.25 25.01 36.20
N PRO A 219 5.80 25.99 35.46
CA PRO A 219 5.37 26.33 34.10
C PRO A 219 6.47 26.89 33.16
N ALA A 220 6.10 27.12 31.89
CA ALA A 220 6.18 28.43 31.22
C ALA A 220 6.34 28.25 29.70
N ALA A 221 5.21 28.30 29.01
CA ALA A 221 5.15 28.66 27.60
C ALA A 221 5.38 30.16 27.45
N THR A 222 6.04 30.58 26.36
CA THR A 222 5.62 31.66 25.44
C THR A 222 6.86 32.28 24.77
N ALA A 223 7.00 32.05 23.47
CA ALA A 223 7.31 33.06 22.45
C ALA A 223 7.59 32.34 21.12
N VAL A 224 7.38 33.05 20.01
CA VAL A 224 7.67 32.67 18.62
C VAL A 224 6.52 31.96 17.87
N GLN A 225 5.30 32.46 18.04
CA GLN A 225 4.26 32.39 17.00
C GLN A 225 4.08 33.80 16.42
N ALA A 226 4.83 34.14 15.37
CA ALA A 226 4.53 35.30 14.53
C ALA A 226 5.17 35.31 13.13
N VAL A 227 5.98 34.31 12.74
CA VAL A 227 6.64 34.30 11.41
C VAL A 227 6.26 33.10 10.53
N ALA A 228 5.55 32.10 11.06
CA ALA A 228 5.28 30.83 10.36
C ALA A 228 4.15 30.90 9.31
N ALA A 229 3.26 31.89 9.37
CA ALA A 229 2.06 31.93 8.52
C ALA A 229 2.37 32.29 7.04
N VAL A 230 3.49 32.96 6.76
CA VAL A 230 3.86 33.34 5.38
C VAL A 230 4.77 32.28 4.71
N GLN A 231 5.43 31.42 5.50
CA GLN A 231 6.32 30.36 5.00
C GLN A 231 5.58 29.05 4.64
N ALA A 232 4.39 28.82 5.23
CA ALA A 232 3.58 27.63 4.96
C ALA A 232 3.03 27.59 3.51
N ALA A 233 2.73 28.75 2.92
CA ALA A 233 2.23 28.83 1.54
C ALA A 233 3.33 28.57 0.48
N THR A 234 4.59 28.88 0.80
CA THR A 234 5.73 28.67 -0.11
C THR A 234 6.31 27.25 -0.02
N ALA A 235 6.20 26.59 1.14
CA ALA A 235 6.64 25.20 1.32
C ALA A 235 5.73 24.18 0.60
N ALA A 236 4.41 24.41 0.58
CA ALA A 236 3.45 23.59 -0.17
C ALA A 236 3.73 23.61 -1.68
N GLN A 237 4.08 24.79 -2.22
CA GLN A 237 4.47 24.95 -3.63
C GLN A 237 5.85 24.36 -3.92
N ALA A 238 6.79 24.41 -2.97
CA ALA A 238 8.10 23.78 -3.10
C ALA A 238 8.04 22.24 -3.08
N ALA A 239 7.12 21.65 -2.33
CA ALA A 239 6.90 20.19 -2.30
C ALA A 239 6.30 19.69 -3.63
N GLN A 240 5.34 20.42 -4.21
CA GLN A 240 4.82 20.15 -5.56
C GLN A 240 5.86 20.45 -6.66
N ALA A 241 6.72 21.45 -6.49
CA ALA A 241 7.81 21.73 -7.42
C ALA A 241 8.95 20.69 -7.34
N ALA A 242 9.24 20.14 -6.16
CA ALA A 242 10.16 19.01 -6.00
C ALA A 242 9.57 17.72 -6.62
N LEU A 243 8.24 17.57 -6.60
CA LEU A 243 7.51 16.53 -7.32
C LEU A 243 7.57 16.74 -8.85
N ALA A 244 7.56 17.99 -9.32
CA ALA A 244 7.75 18.34 -10.73
C ALA A 244 9.22 18.22 -11.20
N ALA A 245 10.20 18.53 -10.35
CA ALA A 245 11.62 18.39 -10.65
C ALA A 245 12.03 16.91 -10.82
N GLN A 246 11.32 16.00 -10.15
CA GLN A 246 11.43 14.55 -10.37
C GLN A 246 10.90 14.12 -11.76
N ALA A 247 10.05 14.91 -12.42
CA ALA A 247 9.59 14.66 -13.79
C ALA A 247 10.57 15.16 -14.88
N ALA A 248 11.50 16.05 -14.54
CA ALA A 248 12.41 16.69 -15.51
C ALA A 248 13.77 16.02 -15.70
N LEU A 249 14.10 14.99 -14.89
CA LEU A 249 15.33 14.18 -15.01
C LEU A 249 15.05 12.82 -15.64
N ALA A 250 14.26 12.79 -16.72
CA ALA A 250 14.33 11.70 -17.69
C ALA A 250 15.47 12.04 -18.66
N PRO A 251 16.53 11.21 -18.80
CA PRO A 251 17.49 11.44 -19.86
C PRO A 251 16.81 11.21 -21.21
N HIS A 252 16.86 12.25 -22.07
CA HIS A 252 16.57 12.17 -23.49
C HIS A 252 17.46 11.09 -24.12
N ALA A 253 16.87 9.96 -24.54
CA ALA A 253 17.51 9.05 -25.46
C ALA A 253 17.36 9.62 -26.88
N ALA A 254 18.39 10.33 -27.33
CA ALA A 254 18.64 10.66 -28.73
C ALA A 254 19.17 9.42 -29.50
N PRO A 255 19.08 9.41 -30.85
CA PRO A 255 18.82 8.21 -31.65
C PRO A 255 20.10 7.53 -32.15
N ALA A 256 20.02 6.22 -32.38
CA ALA A 256 21.03 5.46 -33.10
C ALA A 256 20.44 4.95 -34.43
N ALA A 257 20.93 5.56 -35.52
CA ALA A 257 21.11 4.94 -36.83
C ALA A 257 22.03 3.69 -36.68
N LYS A 258 22.14 2.68 -37.55
CA LYS A 258 21.91 2.49 -38.99
C LYS A 258 22.28 1.00 -39.24
N GLU A 259 21.59 0.29 -40.13
CA GLU A 259 22.12 -0.80 -41.01
C GLU A 259 20.92 -1.39 -41.76
N ASP A 260 20.62 -0.92 -42.96
CA ASP A 260 21.20 -1.34 -44.26
C ASP A 260 20.54 -2.63 -44.78
N GLN A 261 19.60 -2.47 -45.72
CA GLN A 261 19.46 -3.33 -46.89
C GLN A 261 18.43 -2.71 -47.87
N ALA A 262 18.97 -2.19 -48.97
CA ALA A 262 18.24 -1.79 -50.16
C ALA A 262 18.58 -2.74 -51.33
N ALA A 263 17.57 -2.97 -52.18
CA ALA A 263 17.60 -3.56 -53.53
C ALA A 263 17.88 -5.08 -53.61
N ALA A 264 17.23 -5.91 -54.43
CA ALA A 264 16.23 -5.83 -55.51
C ALA A 264 15.53 -7.22 -55.53
N GLU A 265 14.34 -7.46 -56.07
CA GLU A 265 14.05 -7.53 -57.49
C GLU A 265 12.53 -7.63 -57.75
N ARG A 266 12.17 -7.15 -58.94
CA ARG A 266 10.83 -7.11 -59.53
C ARG A 266 10.32 -8.50 -59.89
N GLY A 267 9.01 -8.74 -59.78
CA GLY A 267 8.40 -9.89 -60.44
C GLY A 267 6.92 -10.15 -60.18
N LEU A 268 6.07 -9.50 -60.98
CA LEU A 268 4.80 -10.01 -61.52
C LEU A 268 3.55 -10.14 -60.62
N ALA A 269 2.43 -9.73 -61.23
CA ALA A 269 1.13 -9.47 -60.64
C ALA A 269 0.25 -10.71 -60.46
N ASP A 270 -0.62 -10.66 -59.43
CA ASP A 270 -1.99 -11.18 -59.46
C ASP A 270 -2.88 -10.33 -58.49
N PRO A 271 -4.17 -10.03 -58.79
CA PRO A 271 -5.03 -9.11 -58.04
C PRO A 271 -5.81 -9.81 -56.89
N PRO A 272 -6.61 -9.09 -56.08
CA PRO A 272 -6.57 -9.18 -54.62
C PRO A 272 -7.33 -10.37 -54.05
N ALA A 273 -6.72 -11.06 -53.08
CA ALA A 273 -7.46 -11.88 -52.14
C ALA A 273 -8.30 -10.95 -51.24
N ALA A 274 -9.61 -11.11 -51.34
CA ALA A 274 -10.61 -10.42 -50.53
C ALA A 274 -10.27 -10.49 -49.03
N PRO A 275 -10.65 -9.46 -48.25
CA PRO A 275 -10.53 -9.51 -46.80
C PRO A 275 -11.34 -10.70 -46.27
N ALA A 276 -10.71 -11.53 -45.45
CA ALA A 276 -11.41 -12.53 -44.68
C ALA A 276 -12.54 -11.83 -43.92
N ALA A 277 -13.77 -12.21 -44.25
CA ALA A 277 -14.95 -11.78 -43.52
C ALA A 277 -14.74 -12.08 -42.03
N PRO A 278 -14.99 -11.13 -41.12
CA PRO A 278 -14.89 -11.39 -39.70
C PRO A 278 -15.96 -12.42 -39.33
N ALA A 279 -15.51 -13.57 -38.83
CA ALA A 279 -16.36 -14.52 -38.18
C ALA A 279 -17.16 -13.81 -37.09
N ALA A 280 -18.48 -13.96 -37.15
CA ALA A 280 -19.42 -13.54 -36.13
C ALA A 280 -18.92 -13.95 -34.74
N GLY A 281 -18.76 -12.98 -33.83
CA GLY A 281 -18.30 -13.32 -32.48
C GLY A 281 -18.15 -12.18 -31.46
N TRP A 282 -18.20 -10.90 -31.83
CA TRP A 282 -18.16 -9.84 -30.82
C TRP A 282 -19.52 -9.70 -30.14
N ARG A 283 -19.79 -10.57 -29.16
CA ARG A 283 -21.03 -10.60 -28.37
C ARG A 283 -21.11 -9.50 -27.32
N ALA A 284 -20.07 -8.68 -27.16
CA ALA A 284 -20.03 -7.58 -26.22
C ALA A 284 -19.42 -6.34 -26.89
N PRO A 285 -20.21 -5.28 -27.18
CA PRO A 285 -19.70 -4.02 -27.74
C PRO A 285 -18.62 -3.37 -26.85
N GLN A 286 -18.67 -3.63 -25.55
CA GLN A 286 -17.63 -3.28 -24.58
C GLN A 286 -16.27 -3.92 -24.88
N ALA A 287 -16.25 -5.22 -25.21
CA ALA A 287 -15.01 -5.95 -25.46
C ALA A 287 -14.35 -5.50 -26.78
N PHE A 288 -15.16 -5.23 -27.80
CA PHE A 288 -14.66 -4.67 -29.06
C PHE A 288 -14.09 -3.26 -28.87
N LEU A 289 -14.76 -2.39 -28.10
CA LEU A 289 -14.24 -1.04 -27.83
C LEU A 289 -12.92 -1.11 -27.07
N LEU A 290 -12.80 -2.00 -26.08
CA LEU A 290 -11.58 -2.17 -25.30
C LEU A 290 -10.40 -2.67 -26.16
N ASP A 291 -10.65 -3.57 -27.10
CA ASP A 291 -9.64 -4.06 -28.04
C ASP A 291 -9.17 -2.97 -29.02
N VAL A 292 -10.12 -2.19 -29.56
CA VAL A 292 -9.82 -1.06 -30.46
C VAL A 292 -9.05 0.05 -29.72
N MET A 293 -9.39 0.34 -28.46
CA MET A 293 -8.70 1.35 -27.65
C MET A 293 -7.25 0.98 -27.34
N ASN A 294 -6.98 -0.31 -27.09
CA ASN A 294 -5.66 -0.81 -26.71
C ASN A 294 -4.75 -1.15 -27.90
N ASN A 295 -5.22 -0.99 -29.14
CA ASN A 295 -4.45 -1.33 -30.32
C ASN A 295 -3.68 -0.12 -30.89
N ASP A 296 -2.37 -0.07 -30.67
CA ASP A 296 -1.49 1.01 -31.13
C ASP A 296 -1.36 1.15 -32.64
N ARG A 297 -1.82 0.16 -33.41
CA ARG A 297 -1.85 0.21 -34.87
C ARG A 297 -3.06 0.95 -35.44
N VAL A 298 -4.08 1.22 -34.61
CA VAL A 298 -5.27 1.96 -35.03
C VAL A 298 -5.03 3.45 -34.76
N ALA A 299 -5.28 4.30 -35.75
CA ALA A 299 -5.11 5.74 -35.57
C ALA A 299 -6.11 6.30 -34.53
N LEU A 300 -5.69 7.32 -33.77
CA LEU A 300 -6.43 7.84 -32.61
C LEU A 300 -7.83 8.38 -32.99
N ASP A 301 -7.94 8.94 -34.19
CA ASP A 301 -9.19 9.41 -34.79
C ASP A 301 -10.21 8.27 -34.99
N GLN A 302 -9.77 7.13 -35.54
CA GLN A 302 -10.61 5.94 -35.74
C GLN A 302 -11.03 5.31 -34.41
N ARG A 303 -10.14 5.37 -33.43
CA ARG A 303 -10.37 4.98 -32.03
C ARG A 303 -11.50 5.81 -31.40
N ILE A 304 -11.47 7.13 -31.59
CA ILE A 304 -12.51 8.05 -31.09
C ILE A 304 -13.85 7.82 -31.81
N GLU A 305 -13.84 7.60 -33.13
CA GLU A 305 -15.05 7.32 -33.89
C GLU A 305 -15.70 5.99 -33.49
N ALA A 306 -14.91 4.95 -33.21
CA ALA A 306 -15.42 3.68 -32.68
C ALA A 306 -16.08 3.86 -31.29
N ALA A 307 -15.48 4.65 -30.41
CA ALA A 307 -16.06 4.98 -29.10
C ALA A 307 -17.41 5.70 -29.25
N LYS A 308 -17.47 6.72 -30.11
CA LYS A 308 -18.72 7.46 -30.39
C LYS A 308 -19.81 6.56 -30.96
N ALA A 309 -19.48 5.68 -31.89
CA ALA A 309 -20.43 4.77 -32.52
C ALA A 309 -21.06 3.78 -31.54
N LEU A 310 -20.32 3.43 -30.47
CA LEU A 310 -20.76 2.41 -29.52
C LEU A 310 -21.44 2.98 -28.27
N LEU A 311 -21.31 4.29 -27.98
CA LEU A 311 -21.98 5.00 -26.87
C LEU A 311 -23.47 4.64 -26.66
N PRO A 312 -24.30 4.51 -27.73
CA PRO A 312 -25.72 4.13 -27.58
C PRO A 312 -25.94 2.73 -27.00
N TYR A 313 -24.97 1.83 -27.14
CA TYR A 313 -25.07 0.44 -26.70
C TYR A 313 -24.53 0.21 -25.28
N PHE A 314 -23.96 1.24 -24.63
CA PHE A 314 -23.56 1.20 -23.21
C PHE A 314 -24.67 1.65 -22.25
N HIS A 315 -25.83 2.07 -22.78
CA HIS A 315 -27.00 2.46 -22.00
C HIS A 315 -28.10 1.41 -22.14
N ASP A 316 -28.23 0.54 -21.15
CA ASP A 316 -29.54 0.04 -20.76
C ASP A 316 -29.60 -0.24 -19.25
N PRO A 317 -30.40 0.55 -18.51
CA PRO A 317 -31.11 -0.04 -17.39
C PRO A 317 -32.58 0.42 -17.36
N ARG A 318 -33.48 -0.31 -18.04
CA ARG A 318 -34.63 -1.07 -17.46
C ARG A 318 -35.85 -1.15 -18.39
N THR A 319 -36.17 -2.39 -18.80
CA THR A 319 -37.49 -3.11 -18.78
C THR A 319 -38.79 -2.33 -19.01
N PRO A 320 -39.75 -2.90 -19.76
CA PRO A 320 -40.39 -4.19 -19.44
C PRO A 320 -39.88 -5.41 -20.21
#